data_AF-X1P654-F1
#
_entry.id   AF-X1P654-F1
#
_cell.length_a   1.000
_cell.length_b   1.000
_cell.length_c   1.000
_cell.angle_alpha   90.00
_cell.angle_beta   90.00
_cell.angle_gamma   90.00
#
_symmetry.space_group_name_H-M   'P 1'
#
loop_
_entity.id
_entity.type
_entity.pdbx_description
1 polymer ?
#
loop_
_entity_poly.entity_id
_entity_poly.type
_entity_poly.pdbx_seq_one_letter_code
_entity_poly.pdbx_strand_id
1 'polypeptide(L)' 'MEKLELRFTYEKETKNTARYQEELGDVAHSSRDIAVGTLYVQREALGDPPPQRLRVTIEAEED' A
#
# COMPACT_ATOMS: atom_id res chain seq x y z
N MET A 1 -10.68 -2.86 15.77
CA MET A 1 -9.31 -2.34 15.60
C MET A 1 -9.42 -0.87 15.22
N GLU A 2 -8.55 0.01 15.69
CA GLU A 2 -8.52 1.39 15.18
C GLU A 2 -8.05 1.43 13.73
N LYS A 3 -8.63 2.35 12.95
CA LYS A 3 -8.32 2.53 11.53
C LYS A 3 -6.83 2.86 11.34
N LEU A 4 -6.14 2.11 10.49
CA LEU A 4 -4.74 2.32 10.16
C LEU A 4 -4.61 2.91 8.75
N GLU A 5 -3.98 4.09 8.64
CA GLU A 5 -3.65 4.71 7.35
C GLU A 5 -2.18 4.49 7.01
N LEU A 6 -1.92 3.93 5.83
CA LEU A 6 -0.59 3.63 5.29
C LEU A 6 -0.35 4.38 3.99
N ARG A 7 0.92 4.66 3.71
CA ARG A 7 1.36 5.28 2.46
C ARG A 7 2.28 4.34 1.70
N PHE A 8 2.11 4.30 0.40
CA PHE A 8 2.95 3.51 -0.47
C PHE A 8 3.43 4.35 -1.65
N THR A 9 4.70 4.18 -2.01
CA THR A 9 5.32 4.82 -3.18
C THR A 9 5.49 3.79 -4.30
N TYR A 10 5.16 4.21 -5.53
CA TYR A 10 5.31 3.40 -6.73
C TYR A 10 6.77 2.97 -6.90
N GLU A 11 7.00 1.67 -7.08
CA GLU A 11 8.33 1.12 -7.29
C GLU A 11 8.54 0.80 -8.77
N LYS A 12 7.66 -0.04 -9.35
CA LYS A 12 7.74 -0.46 -10.75
C LYS A 12 6.45 -1.12 -11.24
N GLU A 13 6.27 -1.11 -12.55
CA GLU A 13 5.31 -1.93 -13.23
C GLU A 13 5.82 -3.37 -13.42
N THR A 14 4.87 -4.30 -13.46
CA THR A 14 5.07 -5.71 -13.81
C THR A 14 4.04 -6.09 -14.88
N LYS A 15 3.97 -7.37 -15.27
CA LYS A 15 3.08 -7.83 -16.36
C LYS A 15 1.63 -7.34 -16.22
N ASN A 16 1.03 -7.50 -15.03
CA ASN A 16 -0.39 -7.18 -14.80
C ASN A 16 -0.61 -6.25 -13.60
N THR A 17 0.42 -6.00 -12.79
CA THR A 17 0.32 -5.21 -11.56
C THR A 17 1.31 -4.07 -11.54
N ALA A 18 1.00 -2.98 -10.84
CA ALA A 18 1.99 -2.05 -10.35
C ALA A 18 2.37 -2.44 -8.93
N ARG A 19 3.68 -2.44 -8.66
CA ARG A 19 4.25 -2.73 -7.35
C ARG A 19 4.52 -1.42 -6.64
N TYR A 20 4.09 -1.34 -5.39
CA TYR A 20 4.33 -0.22 -4.49
C TYR A 20 5.02 -0.69 -3.22
N GLN A 21 5.90 0.15 -2.68
CA GLN A 21 6.61 -0.09 -1.44
C GLN A 21 6.01 0.77 -0.34
N GLU A 22 5.69 0.17 0.81
CA GLU A 22 5.25 0.90 2.00
C GLU A 22 6.32 1.89 2.47
N GLU A 23 5.89 3.11 2.77
CA GLU A 23 6.71 4.13 3.41
C GLU A 23 6.83 3.82 4.90
N LEU A 24 8.04 3.92 5.46
CA LEU A 24 8.24 3.83 6.90
C LEU A 24 7.47 4.98 7.58
N GLY A 25 6.52 4.63 8.45
CA GLY A 25 5.79 5.58 9.26
C GLY A 25 6.57 5.98 10.52
N ASP A 26 6.07 6.98 11.23
CA ASP A 26 6.62 7.40 12.52
C ASP A 26 6.38 6.38 13.65
N VAL A 27 5.49 5.42 13.43
CA VAL A 27 5.10 4.39 14.39
C VAL A 27 5.51 3.00 13.89
N ALA A 28 6.21 2.27 14.76
CA ALA A 28 6.57 0.88 14.54
C ALA A 28 5.31 -0.02 14.49
N HIS A 29 4.86 -0.42 13.30
CA HIS A 29 3.72 -1.33 13.15
C HIS A 29 4.08 -2.82 13.34
N SER A 30 5.36 -3.15 13.22
CA SER A 30 5.90 -4.50 13.42
C SER A 30 7.34 -4.42 13.92
N SER A 31 8.00 -5.57 14.09
CA SER A 31 9.44 -5.65 14.41
C SER A 31 10.36 -5.03 13.35
N ARG A 32 9.80 -4.59 12.21
CA ARG A 32 10.51 -3.93 11.11
C ARG A 32 9.86 -2.60 10.70
N ASP A 33 8.96 -2.05 11.51
CA ASP A 33 8.25 -0.80 11.25
C ASP A 33 7.41 -0.79 9.95
N ILE A 34 6.98 -1.97 9.50
CA ILE A 34 6.23 -2.20 8.26
C ILE A 34 4.95 -2.97 8.59
N ALA A 35 3.79 -2.49 8.18
CA ALA A 35 2.49 -3.14 8.42
C ALA A 35 2.12 -4.17 7.35
N VAL A 36 2.39 -3.90 6.07
CA VAL A 36 1.99 -4.71 4.91
C VAL A 36 3.19 -5.11 4.06
N GLY A 37 4.14 -4.19 3.84
CA GLY A 37 5.32 -4.38 3.01
C GLY A 37 5.09 -3.98 1.56
N THR A 38 5.23 -4.92 0.64
CA THR A 38 5.05 -4.64 -0.80
C THR A 38 3.59 -4.85 -1.20
N LEU A 39 2.99 -3.84 -1.83
CA LEU A 39 1.64 -3.91 -2.36
C LEU A 39 1.68 -4.11 -3.88
N TYR A 40 0.97 -5.12 -4.36
CA TYR A 40 0.74 -5.34 -5.79
C TYR A 40 -0.70 -4.99 -6.11
N VAL A 41 -0.91 -3.99 -6.96
CA VAL A 41 -2.26 -3.59 -7.39
C VAL A 41 -2.41 -3.84 -8.88
N GLN A 42 -3.53 -4.47 -9.28
CA GLN A 42 -3.82 -4.73 -10.68
C GLN A 42 -3.87 -3.41 -11.46
N ARG A 43 -3.24 -3.39 -12.64
CA ARG A 43 -3.16 -2.18 -13.49
C ARG A 43 -4.54 -1.62 -13.83
N GLU A 44 -5.51 -2.52 -14.04
CA GLU A 44 -6.90 -2.17 -14.36
C GLU A 44 -7.57 -1.32 -13.27
N ALA A 45 -7.10 -1.38 -12.02
CA ALA A 45 -7.65 -0.61 -10.91
C ALA A 45 -7.00 0.78 -10.73
N LEU A 46 -5.91 1.08 -11.44
CA LEU A 46 -5.05 2.24 -11.17
C LEU A 46 -5.14 3.38 -12.19
N GLY A 47 -5.87 3.17 -13.29
CA GLY A 47 -5.84 4.09 -14.42
C GLY A 47 -4.49 4.08 -15.17
N ASP A 48 -4.37 4.94 -16.19
CA ASP A 48 -3.17 5.07 -17.02
C ASP A 48 -2.81 6.56 -17.19
N PRO A 49 -1.64 7.03 -16.69
CA PRO A 49 -0.62 6.27 -15.98
C PRO A 49 -1.01 5.95 -14.52
N PRO A 50 -0.45 4.88 -13.92
CA PRO A 50 -0.70 4.55 -12.53
C PRO A 50 -0.20 5.68 -11.59
N PRO A 51 -0.87 5.91 -10.45
CA PRO A 51 -0.49 6.95 -9.51
C PRO A 51 0.86 6.63 -8.87
N GLN A 52 1.65 7.66 -8.58
CA GLN A 52 2.97 7.51 -7.95
C GLN A 52 2.90 7.23 -6.45
N ARG A 53 1.78 7.57 -5.80
CA ARG A 53 1.56 7.31 -4.37
C ARG A 53 0.16 6.77 -4.13
N LEU A 54 0.05 5.82 -3.22
CA LEU A 54 -1.21 5.29 -2.73
C LEU A 54 -1.35 5.59 -1.24
N ARG A 55 -2.59 5.94 -0.86
CA ARG A 55 -3.02 5.91 0.54
C ARG A 55 -3.92 4.69 0.71
N VAL A 56 -3.55 3.81 1.62
CA VAL A 56 -4.29 2.59 1.93
C VAL A 56 -4.80 2.68 3.35
N THR A 57 -6.01 2.19 3.57
CA THR A 57 -6.62 2.10 4.88
C THR A 57 -6.84 0.63 5.21
N ILE A 58 -6.50 0.24 6.43
CA ILE A 58 -6.84 -1.06 7.01
C ILE A 58 -7.81 -0.82 8.17
N GLU A 59 -8.96 -1.46 8.10
CA GLU A 59 -10.00 -1.45 9.13
C GLU A 59 -10.55 -2.87 9.31
N ALA A 60 -11.10 -3.15 10.49
CA ALA A 60 -11.79 -4.41 10.71
C ALA A 60 -13.14 -4.37 9.99
N GLU A 61 -13.49 -5.44 9.29
CA GLU A 61 -14.84 -5.62 8.76
C GLU A 61 -15.80 -5.82 9.96
N GLU A 62 -16.90 -5.06 9.98
CA GLU A 62 -17.97 -5.25 10.96
C GLU A 62 -18.99 -6.24 10.39
N ASP A 63 -19.31 -7.30 11.15
CA ASP A 63 -20.32 -8.33 10.81
C ASP A 63 -21.76 -7.78 10.70
#